data_AF-A0A382RRE6-F1
#
_entry.id   AF-A0A382RRE6-F1
#
_cell.length_a   1.000
_cell.length_b   1.000
_cell.length_c   1.000
_cell.angle_alpha   90.00
_cell.angle_beta   90.00
_cell.angle_gamma   90.00
#
_symmetry.space_group_name_H-M   'P 1'
#
loop_
_entity.id
_entity.type
_entity.pdbx_description
1 polymer ?
#
loop_
_entity_poly.entity_id
_entity_poly.type
_entity_poly.pdbx_seq_one_letter_code
_entity_poly.pdbx_strand_id
1 'polypeptide(L)' 'LTAGIADSKTAKILHINKGDPVVILNRHSYAKDKGLVEFRITTGRADMFSYRTTIGNLK' A
#
# COMPACT_ATOMS: atom_id res chain seq x y z
N LEU A 1 -1.91 4.65 -4.30
CA LEU A 1 -2.50 3.31 -4.08
C LEU A 1 -2.54 2.63 -5.44
N THR A 2 -2.02 1.42 -5.56
CA THR A 2 -1.90 0.72 -6.85
C THR A 2 -2.29 -0.74 -6.69
N ALA A 3 -2.83 -1.37 -7.74
CA ALA A 3 -3.06 -2.81 -7.79
C ALA A 3 -1.84 -3.54 -8.37
N GLY A 4 -1.60 -4.76 -7.91
CA GLY A 4 -0.53 -5.62 -8.41
C GLY A 4 -0.86 -7.10 -8.25
N ILE A 5 0.13 -7.96 -8.54
CA ILE A 5 0.04 -9.41 -8.39
C ILE A 5 1.06 -9.89 -7.35
N ALA A 6 0.71 -10.88 -6.55
CA ALA A 6 1.59 -11.45 -5.55
C ALA A 6 2.75 -12.23 -6.21
N ASP A 7 3.99 -11.83 -5.94
CA ASP A 7 5.16 -12.66 -6.23
C ASP A 7 5.28 -13.83 -5.24
N SER A 8 6.23 -14.74 -5.44
CA SER A 8 6.40 -15.91 -4.57
C SER A 8 6.66 -15.55 -3.10
N LYS A 9 7.33 -14.43 -2.82
CA LYS A 9 7.65 -13.98 -1.46
C LYS A 9 6.42 -13.37 -0.80
N THR A 10 5.72 -12.47 -1.49
CA THR A 10 4.48 -11.84 -1.03
C THR A 10 3.39 -12.89 -0.81
N ALA A 11 3.23 -13.85 -1.74
CA ALA A 11 2.27 -14.94 -1.63
C ALA A 11 2.49 -15.76 -0.35
N LYS A 12 3.76 -16.09 -0.05
CA LYS A 12 4.13 -16.81 1.17
C LYS A 12 3.84 -16.02 2.45
N ILE A 13 4.15 -14.72 2.47
CA ILE A 13 3.92 -13.86 3.64
C ILE A 13 2.42 -13.63 3.89
N LEU A 14 1.64 -13.45 2.82
CA LEU A 14 0.21 -13.13 2.90
C LEU A 14 -0.69 -14.37 2.92
N HIS A 15 -0.12 -15.58 2.81
CA HIS A 15 -0.84 -16.85 2.73
C HIS A 15 -1.90 -16.85 1.62
N ILE A 16 -1.49 -16.42 0.42
CA ILE A 16 -2.27 -16.42 -0.82
C ILE A 16 -1.49 -17.12 -1.94
N ASN A 17 -2.11 -17.35 -3.08
CA ASN A 17 -1.41 -17.93 -4.22
C ASN A 17 -0.52 -16.91 -4.92
N LYS A 18 0.55 -17.39 -5.55
CA LYS A 18 1.31 -16.57 -6.49
C LYS A 18 0.39 -16.16 -7.64
N GLY A 19 0.41 -14.87 -7.98
CA GLY A 19 -0.47 -14.30 -8.99
C GLY A 19 -1.79 -13.76 -8.46
N ASP A 20 -2.14 -14.04 -7.19
CA ASP A 20 -3.34 -13.48 -6.58
C ASP A 20 -3.24 -11.94 -6.50
N PRO A 21 -4.38 -11.23 -6.65
CA PRO A 21 -4.39 -9.78 -6.63
C PRO A 21 -4.00 -9.22 -5.26
N VAL A 22 -3.13 -8.21 -5.28
CA VAL A 22 -2.69 -7.48 -4.09
C VAL A 22 -2.84 -5.98 -4.28
N VAL A 23 -2.99 -5.28 -3.16
CA VAL A 23 -3.01 -3.82 -3.10
C VAL A 23 -1.68 -3.33 -2.54
N ILE A 24 -1.09 -2.35 -3.21
CA ILE A 24 0.21 -1.78 -2.86
C ILE A 24 0.01 -0.31 -2.46
N LEU A 25 0.41 0.02 -1.23
CA LEU A 25 0.40 1.37 -0.69
C LEU A 25 1.84 1.84 -0.48
N ASN A 26 2.25 2.80 -1.31
CA ASN A 26 3.52 3.50 -1.16
C ASN A 26 3.27 4.79 -0.38
N ARG A 27 3.85 4.90 0.82
CA ARG A 27 3.73 6.08 1.70
C ARG A 27 5.09 6.73 1.88
N HIS A 28 5.11 8.05 1.65
CA HIS A 28 6.20 8.94 2.03
C HIS A 28 5.65 9.88 3.10
N SER A 29 6.23 9.87 4.30
CA SER A 29 5.81 10.74 5.39
C SER A 29 6.86 11.82 5.60
N TYR A 30 6.41 13.07 5.61
CA TYR A 30 7.27 14.24 5.79
C TYR A 30 6.94 14.92 7.12
N ALA A 31 7.96 15.30 7.87
CA ALA A 31 7.77 16.15 9.03
C ALA A 31 8.03 17.60 8.64
N LYS A 32 7.24 18.50 9.25
CA LYS A 32 7.45 19.94 9.13
C LYS A 32 8.89 20.26 9.55
N ASP A 33 9.59 20.99 8.68
CA ASP A 33 10.97 21.47 8.88
C ASP A 33 12.06 20.37 9.00
N LYS A 34 11.70 19.10 8.78
CA LYS A 34 12.64 17.96 8.82
C LYS A 34 12.72 17.17 7.52
N GLY A 35 11.87 17.48 6.54
CA GLY A 35 11.85 16.76 5.27
C GLY A 35 11.28 15.34 5.39
N LEU A 36 11.77 14.41 4.57
CA LEU A 36 11.30 13.03 4.53
C LEU A 36 11.70 12.26 5.80
N VAL A 37 10.72 11.74 6.52
CA VAL A 37 10.93 10.99 7.77
C VAL A 37 10.72 9.49 7.60
N GLU A 38 9.83 9.09 6.69
CA GLU A 38 9.53 7.68 6.47
C GLU A 38 9.26 7.41 5.00
N PHE A 39 9.85 6.32 4.50
CA PHE A 39 9.38 5.64 3.30
C PHE A 39 8.91 4.24 3.67
N ARG A 40 7.68 3.89 3.27
CA ARG A 40 7.12 2.56 3.51
C ARG A 40 6.29 2.09 2.32
N ILE A 41 6.54 0.85 1.94
CA ILE A 41 5.71 0.10 0.99
C ILE A 41 4.96 -0.96 1.80
N THR A 42 3.63 -0.93 1.73
CA THR A 42 2.77 -1.95 2.31
C THR A 42 2.04 -2.68 1.20
N THR A 43 2.19 -4.00 1.15
CA THR A 43 1.47 -4.88 0.24
C THR A 43 0.48 -5.71 1.05
N GLY A 44 -0.80 -5.62 0.70
CA GLY A 44 -1.88 -6.31 1.37
C GLY A 44 -2.73 -7.12 0.41
N ARG A 45 -3.46 -8.09 0.97
CA ARG A 45 -4.45 -8.89 0.27
C ARG A 45 -5.58 -8.02 -0.26
N ALA A 46 -5.88 -8.11 -1.57
CA ALA A 46 -6.90 -7.26 -2.19
C ALA A 46 -8.32 -7.57 -1.72
N ASP A 47 -8.60 -8.79 -1.26
CA ASP A 47 -9.90 -9.22 -0.74
C ASP A 47 -10.16 -8.78 0.70
N MET A 48 -9.13 -8.38 1.44
CA MET A 48 -9.23 -7.96 2.85
C MET A 48 -8.93 -6.47 3.06
N PHE A 49 -8.49 -5.75 2.03
CA PHE A 49 -8.03 -4.38 2.16
C PHE A 49 -8.99 -3.40 1.49
N SER A 50 -9.52 -2.45 2.28
CA SER A 50 -10.27 -1.31 1.77
C SER A 50 -9.61 0.00 2.19
N TYR A 51 -9.42 0.93 1.25
CA TYR A 51 -8.94 2.27 1.53
C TYR A 51 -10.02 3.30 1.20
N ARG A 52 -10.39 4.11 2.20
CA ARG A 52 -11.34 5.20 2.04
C ARG A 52 -10.60 6.52 2.28
N THR A 53 -10.70 7.43 1.32
CA THR A 53 -10.23 8.81 1.48
C THR A 53 -11.36 9.78 1.18
N THR A 54 -11.29 10.97 1.77
CA THR A 54 -12.17 12.08 1.44
C THR A 54 -11.33 13.09 0.68
N ILE A 55 -11.69 13.33 -0.59
CA ILE A 55 -11.05 14.36 -1.40
C ILE A 55 -11.76 15.68 -1.08
N GLY A 56 -11.10 16.54 -0.30
CA GLY A 56 -11.55 17.90 -0.06
C GLY A 56 -10.98 18.84 -1.12
N ASN A 57 -11.79 19.80 -1.59
CA ASN A 57 -11.26 20.91 -2.38
C ASN A 57 -10.61 21.92 -1.42
N LEU A 58 -9.37 22.33 -1.75
CA LEU A 58 -8.76 23.51 -1.14
C LEU A 58 -9.57 24.72 -1.64
N LYS A 59 -10.22 25.44 -0.72
CA LYS A 59 -10.83 26.76 -0.99
C LYS A 59 -9.73 27.81 -1.07
#